data_AF-A0A497J408-F1
#
_entry.id   AF-A0A497J408-F1
#
_cell.length_a   1.000
_cell.length_b   1.000
_cell.length_c   1.000
_cell.angle_alpha   90.00
_cell.angle_beta   90.00
_cell.angle_gamma   90.00
#
_symmetry.space_group_name_H-M   'P 1'
#
loop_
_entity.id
_entity.type
_entity.pdbx_description
1 polymer ?
#
loop_
_entity_poly.entity_id
_entity_poly.type
_entity_poly.pdbx_seq_one_letter_code
_entity_poly.pdbx_strand_id
1 'polypeptide(L)' 'VTRTMISEHVWGHDFDSFSNVINVYINYLRNKIDKGFDKKLIHSVRGAGYMLKG' A
#
# COMPACT_ATOMS: atom_id res chain seq x y z
N VAL A 1 13.21 24.51 14.31
CA VAL A 1 12.56 23.38 13.60
C VAL A 1 13.68 22.48 13.08
N THR A 2 13.95 21.39 13.78
CA THR A 2 15.01 20.43 13.42
C THR A 2 14.52 19.47 12.34
N ARG A 3 15.43 18.98 11.50
CA ARG A 3 15.17 18.08 10.36
C ARG A 3 14.34 16.84 10.75
N THR A 4 14.47 16.39 11.99
CA THR A 4 13.73 15.27 12.60
C THR A 4 12.23 15.53 12.70
N MET A 5 11.79 16.75 13.02
CA MET A 5 10.36 17.08 13.16
C MET A 5 9.63 17.09 11.81
N ILE A 6 10.32 17.46 10.74
CA ILE A 6 9.74 17.45 9.38
C ILE A 6 9.56 16.01 8.91
N SER A 7 10.51 15.12 9.21
CA SER A 7 10.45 13.72 8.77
C SER A 7 9.31 12.94 9.43
N GLU A 8 9.04 13.16 10.72
CA GLU A 8 7.93 12.52 11.42
C GLU A 8 6.57 13.10 11.03
N HIS A 9 6.48 14.40 10.72
CA HIS A 9 5.20 15.02 10.34
C HIS A 9 4.77 14.64 8.92
N VAL A 10 5.73 14.57 7.97
CA VAL A 10 5.47 14.19 6.57
C VAL A 10 5.23 12.68 6.43
N TRP A 11 5.90 11.82 7.22
CA TRP A 11 5.67 10.37 7.13
C TRP A 11 4.70 9.80 8.16
N GLY A 12 4.41 10.48 9.27
CA GLY A 12 3.48 9.94 10.28
C GLY A 12 2.01 10.18 9.94
N HIS A 13 1.69 11.38 9.43
CA HIS A 13 0.30 11.77 9.18
C HIS A 13 -0.15 11.46 7.75
N ASP A 14 0.73 11.64 6.75
CA ASP A 14 0.37 11.33 5.37
C ASP A 14 0.41 9.83 5.06
N PHE A 15 1.31 9.06 5.69
CA PHE A 15 1.42 7.62 5.42
C PHE A 15 0.15 6.84 5.77
N ASP A 16 -0.51 7.20 6.87
CA ASP A 16 -1.76 6.55 7.27
C ASP A 16 -2.92 6.92 6.32
N SER A 17 -2.94 8.19 5.89
CA SER A 17 -3.87 8.69 4.87
C SER A 17 -3.66 7.99 3.51
N PHE A 18 -2.41 7.83 3.08
CA PHE A 18 -2.06 7.11 1.86
C PHE A 18 -2.32 5.61 1.98
N SER A 19 -2.17 5.01 3.16
CA SER A 19 -2.44 3.58 3.38
C SER A 19 -3.90 3.23 3.11
N ASN A 20 -4.84 4.06 3.55
CA ASN A 20 -6.26 3.89 3.26
C ASN A 20 -6.57 3.99 1.76
N VAL A 21 -5.96 4.95 1.08
CA VAL A 21 -6.10 5.12 -0.38
C VAL A 21 -5.52 3.91 -1.12
N ILE A 22 -4.31 3.47 -0.75
CA ILE A 22 -3.63 2.30 -1.32
C ILE A 22 -4.51 1.05 -1.17
N ASN A 23 -5.15 0.84 -0.02
CA ASN A 23 -6.04 -0.30 0.20
C ASN A 23 -7.19 -0.36 -0.82
N VAL A 24 -7.82 0.79 -1.11
CA VAL A 24 -8.91 0.88 -2.10
C VAL A 24 -8.40 0.54 -3.50
N TYR A 25 -7.29 1.15 -3.92
CA TYR A 25 -6.72 0.90 -5.25
C TYR A 25 -6.22 -0.54 -5.41
N ILE A 26 -5.61 -1.13 -4.38
CA ILE A 26 -5.20 -2.53 -4.38
C ILE A 26 -6.42 -3.45 -4.49
N ASN A 27 -7.51 -3.17 -3.78
CA ASN A 27 -8.73 -3.97 -3.90
C ASN A 27 -9.34 -3.86 -5.31
N TYR A 28 -9.36 -2.66 -5.89
CA TYR A 28 -9.82 -2.45 -7.25
C TYR A 28 -8.95 -3.19 -8.28
N LEU A 29 -7.63 -3.16 -8.09
CA LEU A 29 -6.69 -3.85 -8.96
C LEU A 29 -6.86 -5.37 -8.85
N ARG A 30 -6.94 -5.92 -7.64
CA ARG A 30 -7.25 -7.36 -7.42
C ARG A 30 -8.54 -7.78 -8.10
N ASN A 31 -9.59 -6.97 -8.03
CA ASN A 31 -10.85 -7.27 -8.72
C ASN A 31 -10.72 -7.28 -10.25
N LYS A 32 -9.75 -6.56 -10.82
CA LYS A 32 -9.50 -6.55 -12.27
C LYS A 32 -8.54 -7.64 -12.74
N ILE A 33 -7.47 -7.91 -11.99
CA ILE A 33 -6.36 -8.75 -12.45
C ILE A 33 -6.20 -10.07 -11.68
N ASP A 34 -6.72 -10.17 -10.46
CA ASP A 34 -6.67 -11.40 -9.66
C ASP A 34 -8.01 -12.16 -9.70
N LYS A 35 -9.15 -11.46 -9.81
CA LYS A 35 -10.48 -12.10 -9.82
C LYS A 35 -10.71 -12.81 -11.15
N GLY A 36 -10.58 -14.14 -11.14
CA GLY A 36 -10.74 -14.99 -12.32
C GLY A 36 -9.42 -15.54 -12.89
N PHE A 37 -8.29 -15.20 -12.28
CA PHE A 37 -6.97 -15.76 -12.62
C PHE A 37 -6.48 -16.66 -11.49
N ASP A 38 -5.91 -17.82 -11.85
CA ASP A 38 -5.43 -18.82 -10.87
C ASP A 38 -4.23 -18.31 -10.05
N LYS A 39 -3.44 -17.40 -10.64
CA LYS A 39 -2.30 -16.77 -9.97
C LYS A 39 -2.68 -15.39 -9.46
N LYS A 40 -2.63 -15.23 -8.14
CA LYS A 40 -2.68 -13.92 -7.49
C LYS A 40 -1.36 -13.20 -7.71
N LEU A 41 -1.40 -12.03 -8.32
CA LEU A 41 -0.21 -11.22 -8.58
C LEU A 41 0.13 -10.33 -7.38
N ILE A 42 -0.86 -9.97 -6.55
CA ILE A 42 -0.70 -9.00 -5.46
C ILE A 42 -0.66 -9.68 -4.10
N HIS A 43 0.51 -9.66 -3.46
CA HIS A 43 0.75 -10.21 -2.12
C HIS A 43 0.87 -9.11 -1.07
N SER A 44 0.21 -9.31 0.08
CA SER A 44 0.34 -8.41 1.22
C SER A 44 1.51 -8.86 2.11
N VAL A 45 2.47 -7.97 2.38
CA VAL A 45 3.62 -8.21 3.26
C VAL A 45 3.45 -7.36 4.52
N ARG A 46 3.25 -8.03 5.66
CA ARG A 46 3.04 -7.37 6.95
C ARG A 46 4.25 -6.48 7.30
N GLY A 47 3.99 -5.20 7.56
CA GLY A 47 5.02 -4.21 7.91
C GLY A 47 5.82 -3.65 6.73
N ALA A 48 5.59 -4.12 5.50
CA ALA A 48 6.30 -3.64 4.30
C ALA A 48 5.37 -3.18 3.17
N GLY A 49 4.08 -3.55 3.19
CA GLY A 49 3.08 -3.10 2.22
C GLY A 49 2.66 -4.20 1.25
N TYR A 50 2.73 -3.94 -0.06
CA TYR A 50 2.30 -4.86 -1.12
C TYR A 50 3.44 -5.20 -2.06
N MET A 51 3.45 -6.43 -2.55
CA MET A 51 4.45 -6.93 -3.50
C MET A 51 3.75 -7.57 -4.69
N LEU A 52 4.26 -7.28 -5.89
CA LEU A 52 3.87 -7.95 -7.11
C LEU A 52 4.73 -9.20 -7.31
N LYS A 53 4.10 -10.36 -7.47
CA LYS A 53 4.79 -11.63 -7.76
C LYS A 53 3.95 -12.44 -8.74
N GLY A 54 4.54 -12.82 -9.88
CA GLY A 54 3.93 -13.66 -10.92
C GLY A 54 4.58 -15.02 -11.03
#